data_AF-A0A0R2RW96-F1
#
_entry.id   AF-A0A0R2RW96-F1
#
_cell.length_a   1.000
_cell.length_b   1.000
_cell.length_c   1.000
_cell.angle_alpha   90.00
_cell.angle_beta   90.00
_cell.angle_gamma   90.00
#
_symmetry.space_group_name_H-M   'P 1'
#
loop_
_entity.id
_entity.type
_entity.pdbx_description
1 polymer ?
#
loop_
_entity_poly.entity_id
_entity_poly.type
_entity_poly.pdbx_seq_one_letter_code
_entity_poly.pdbx_strand_id
1 'polypeptide(L)'
;MNHPLKRCSGNYSNGQMEFTGTYVTELSQGSIKEYREGLWQFWHPNGSLRYEGVYKKGSLISKKCWTTSGELVACDLVITTALDKIRLLKA
;
A
#
# COMPACT_ATOMS: atom_id res chain seq x y z
N MET A 1 27.31 2.77 -1.50
CA MET A 1 26.67 1.66 -2.22
C MET A 1 25.28 2.13 -2.64
N ASN A 2 25.04 2.34 -3.93
CA ASN A 2 23.74 2.76 -4.45
C ASN A 2 22.85 1.53 -4.61
N HIS A 3 21.89 1.36 -3.72
CA HIS A 3 20.83 0.39 -3.92
C HIS A 3 19.88 0.94 -4.99
N PRO A 4 19.75 0.30 -6.17
CA PRO A 4 18.90 0.81 -7.23
C PRO A 4 17.45 0.85 -6.73
N LEU A 5 16.85 2.04 -6.79
CA LEU A 5 15.45 2.27 -6.50
C LEU A 5 14.64 1.98 -7.77
N LYS A 6 13.71 1.04 -7.68
CA LYS A 6 12.81 0.65 -8.77
C LYS A 6 11.41 1.16 -8.48
N ARG A 7 10.98 2.17 -9.23
CA ARG A 7 9.61 2.68 -9.13
C ARG A 7 8.63 1.66 -9.72
N CYS A 8 7.53 1.45 -9.04
CA CYS A 8 6.45 0.57 -9.46
C CYS A 8 5.11 1.29 -9.32
N SER A 9 4.17 0.89 -10.17
CA SER A 9 2.78 1.32 -10.12
C SER A 9 1.90 0.21 -10.67
N GLY A 10 0.69 0.12 -10.12
CA GLY A 10 -0.36 -0.76 -10.62
C GLY A 10 -1.59 0.07 -10.97
N ASN A 11 -2.35 -0.40 -11.95
CA ASN A 11 -3.61 0.19 -12.37
C ASN A 11 -4.73 -0.84 -12.23
N TYR A 12 -5.92 -0.36 -11.90
CA TYR A 12 -7.16 -1.13 -12.01
C TYR A 12 -7.47 -1.48 -13.47
N SER A 13 -8.38 -2.45 -13.67
CA SER A 13 -8.85 -2.86 -15.01
C SER A 13 -9.48 -1.70 -15.80
N ASN A 14 -9.98 -0.67 -15.12
CA ASN A 14 -10.52 0.55 -15.71
C ASN A 14 -9.44 1.61 -16.05
N GLY A 15 -8.16 1.29 -15.86
CA GLY A 15 -7.02 2.17 -16.13
C GLY A 15 -6.67 3.14 -14.99
N GLN A 16 -7.51 3.27 -13.97
CA GLN A 16 -7.21 4.14 -12.83
C GLN A 16 -6.05 3.59 -12.00
N MET A 17 -5.26 4.47 -11.39
CA MET A 17 -4.13 4.05 -10.58
C MET A 17 -4.61 3.34 -9.31
N GLU A 18 -4.10 2.13 -9.07
CA GLU A 18 -4.39 1.34 -7.88
C GLU A 18 -3.34 1.60 -6.80
N PHE A 19 -2.06 1.64 -7.18
CA PHE A 19 -0.97 1.91 -6.26
C PHE A 19 0.28 2.41 -6.96
N THR A 20 1.17 3.04 -6.18
CA THR A 20 2.53 3.36 -6.60
C THR A 20 3.47 3.31 -5.40
N GLY A 21 4.72 3.04 -5.68
CA GLY A 21 5.77 3.09 -4.68
C GLY A 21 7.12 2.76 -5.27
N THR A 22 8.10 2.62 -4.40
CA THR A 22 9.47 2.30 -4.77
C THR A 22 9.89 1.01 -4.07
N TYR A 23 10.53 0.13 -4.83
CA TYR A 23 11.25 -1.00 -4.28
C TYR A 23 12.75 -0.69 -4.25
N VAL A 24 13.43 -1.11 -3.19
CA VAL A 24 14.88 -1.13 -3.09
C VAL A 24 15.35 -2.57 -3.20
N THR A 25 16.36 -2.79 -4.03
CA THR A 25 16.99 -4.10 -4.19
C THR A 25 18.23 -4.20 -3.31
N GLU A 26 18.31 -5.25 -2.48
CA GLU A 26 19.41 -5.50 -1.55
C GLU A 26 19.90 -6.94 -1.67
N LEU A 27 21.22 -7.12 -1.68
CA LEU A 27 21.86 -8.43 -1.67
C LEU A 27 21.94 -8.92 -0.23
N SER A 28 21.21 -9.99 0.09
CA SER A 28 21.20 -10.61 1.40
C SER A 28 21.59 -12.07 1.25
N GLN A 29 22.71 -12.46 1.87
CA GLN A 29 23.19 -13.86 1.88
C GLN A 29 23.30 -14.48 0.47
N GLY A 30 23.86 -13.72 -0.48
CA GLY A 30 24.01 -14.17 -1.87
C GLY A 30 22.72 -14.21 -2.70
N SER A 31 21.58 -13.80 -2.13
CA SER A 31 20.30 -13.68 -2.84
C SER A 31 19.89 -12.21 -3.01
N ILE A 32 19.33 -11.87 -4.16
CA ILE A 32 18.71 -10.56 -4.39
C ILE A 32 17.33 -10.55 -3.73
N LYS A 33 17.08 -9.59 -2.83
CA LYS A 33 15.77 -9.34 -2.23
C LYS A 33 15.30 -7.93 -2.59
N GLU A 34 14.01 -7.80 -2.89
CA GLU A 34 13.36 -6.51 -3.11
C GLU A 34 12.52 -6.15 -1.89
N TYR A 35 12.65 -4.91 -1.42
CA TYR A 35 11.93 -4.40 -0.26
C TYR A 35 11.21 -3.10 -0.60
N ARG A 36 10.07 -2.83 0.01
CA ARG A 36 9.40 -1.53 -0.11
C ARG A 36 10.25 -0.44 0.55
N GLU A 37 10.45 0.67 -0.14
CA GLU A 37 11.20 1.83 0.33
C GLU A 37 10.44 3.13 0.04
N GLY A 38 10.49 4.06 0.98
CA GLY A 38 9.88 5.37 0.86
C GLY A 38 8.36 5.35 0.89
N LEU A 39 7.75 6.31 0.21
CA LEU A 39 6.31 6.51 0.19
C LEU A 39 5.62 5.51 -0.73
N TRP A 40 4.60 4.85 -0.18
CA TRP A 40 3.72 3.94 -0.88
C TRP A 40 2.30 4.47 -0.77
N GLN A 41 1.63 4.62 -1.91
CA GLN A 41 0.27 5.14 -1.96
C GLN A 41 -0.61 4.15 -2.71
N PHE A 42 -1.83 3.99 -2.22
CA PHE A 42 -2.86 3.15 -2.80
C PHE A 42 -4.13 3.97 -2.88
N TRP A 43 -4.84 3.83 -3.98
CA TRP A 43 -6.07 4.56 -4.26
C TRP A 43 -7.24 3.60 -4.31
N HIS A 44 -8.44 4.14 -4.16
CA HIS A 44 -9.68 3.45 -4.45
C HIS A 44 -9.95 3.43 -5.96
N PRO A 45 -10.85 2.56 -6.45
CA PRO A 45 -11.27 2.55 -7.85
C PRO A 45 -11.98 3.83 -8.35
N ASN A 46 -12.21 4.80 -7.45
CA ASN A 46 -12.73 6.13 -7.75
C ASN A 46 -11.60 7.20 -7.82
N GLY A 47 -10.34 6.80 -7.67
CA GLY A 47 -9.17 7.69 -7.67
C GLY A 47 -8.89 8.40 -6.33
N SER A 48 -9.70 8.20 -5.30
CA SER A 48 -9.45 8.77 -3.97
C SER A 48 -8.35 8.00 -3.25
N LEU A 49 -7.50 8.70 -2.50
CA LEU A 49 -6.44 8.03 -1.73
C LEU A 49 -7.09 7.10 -0.69
N ARG A 50 -6.64 5.85 -0.64
CA ARG A 50 -7.13 4.82 0.28
C ARG A 50 -6.15 4.58 1.41
N TYR A 51 -4.87 4.52 1.08
CA TYR A 51 -3.82 4.15 2.00
C TYR A 51 -2.50 4.81 1.58
N GLU A 52 -1.75 5.25 2.58
CA GLU A 52 -0.39 5.75 2.43
C GLU A 52 0.47 5.12 3.51
N GLY A 53 1.58 4.53 3.11
CA GLY A 53 2.54 3.91 4.00
C GLY A 53 3.95 4.39 3.68
N VAL A 54 4.73 4.73 4.70
CA VAL A 54 6.16 4.99 4.55
C VAL A 54 6.90 3.73 4.97
N TYR A 55 7.70 3.17 4.07
CA TYR A 55 8.47 1.95 4.29
C TYR A 55 9.97 2.25 4.30
N LYS A 56 10.72 1.49 5.08
CA LYS A 56 12.18 1.49 5.11
C LYS A 56 12.68 0.06 5.18
N LYS A 57 13.38 -0.41 4.16
CA LYS A 57 13.83 -1.80 3.98
C LYS A 57 12.70 -2.80 4.23
N GLY A 58 11.51 -2.51 3.72
CA GLY A 58 10.32 -3.36 3.86
C GLY A 58 9.60 -3.24 5.20
N SER A 59 10.17 -2.53 6.18
CA SER A 59 9.51 -2.24 7.46
C SER A 59 8.59 -1.03 7.31
N LEU A 60 7.33 -1.16 7.71
CA LEU A 60 6.39 -0.06 7.74
C LEU A 60 6.70 0.87 8.92
N ILE A 61 7.03 2.13 8.61
CA ILE A 61 7.36 3.17 9.59
C ILE A 61 6.10 3.93 10.01
N SER A 62 5.25 4.29 9.06
CA SER A 62 4.00 5.00 9.33
C SER A 62 2.94 4.62 8.30
N LYS A 63 1.68 4.54 8.73
CA LYS A 63 0.51 4.34 7.85
C LYS A 63 -0.56 5.40 8.10
N LYS A 64 -1.22 5.83 7.04
CA LYS A 64 -2.44 6.63 7.05
C LYS A 64 -3.45 5.97 6.13
N CYS A 65 -4.70 5.95 6.54
CA CYS A 65 -5.77 5.32 5.79
C CYS A 65 -6.91 6.32 5.68
N TRP A 66 -7.56 6.33 4.52
CA TRP A 66 -8.64 7.26 4.22
C TRP A 66 -9.86 6.47 3.75
N THR A 67 -11.02 7.04 4.01
CA THR A 67 -12.28 6.60 3.42
C THR A 67 -12.38 7.06 1.97
N THR A 68 -13.38 6.56 1.24
CA THR A 68 -13.74 7.07 -0.09
C THR A 68 -14.18 8.54 -0.08
N SER A 69 -14.56 9.09 1.08
CA SER A 69 -14.86 10.51 1.30
C SER A 69 -13.61 11.37 1.57
N GLY A 70 -12.43 10.75 1.74
CA GLY A 70 -11.18 11.46 2.06
C GLY A 70 -11.00 11.76 3.56
N GLU A 71 -11.78 11.13 4.43
CA GLU A 71 -11.64 11.28 5.88
C GLU A 71 -10.58 10.32 6.41
N LEU A 72 -9.66 10.83 7.24
CA LEU A 72 -8.57 10.04 7.78
C LEU A 72 -9.08 9.13 8.90
N VAL A 73 -8.87 7.83 8.74
CA VAL A 73 -9.38 6.78 9.61
C VAL A 73 -8.26 5.86 10.06
N ALA A 74 -8.42 5.28 11.25
CA ALA A 74 -7.52 4.23 11.72
C ALA A 74 -7.58 3.05 10.74
N CYS A 75 -6.43 2.57 10.27
CA CYS A 75 -6.40 1.52 9.25
C CYS A 75 -7.09 0.21 9.68
N ASP A 76 -7.08 -0.06 10.99
CA ASP A 76 -7.77 -1.19 11.61
C ASP A 76 -9.30 -1.09 11.51
N LEU A 77 -9.85 0.12 11.31
CA LEU A 77 -11.27 0.38 11.16
C LEU A 77 -11.75 0.32 9.69
N VAL A 78 -10.85 0.29 8.70
CA VAL A 78 -11.20 0.32 7.27
C VAL A 78 -11.59 -1.06 6.74
N ILE A 79 -11.26 -2.12 7.49
CA ILE A 79 -11.62 -3.50 7.11
C ILE A 79 -13.11 -3.75 7.36
N THR A 80 -13.75 -3.03 8.28
CA THR A 80 -15.18 -3.22 8.58
C THR A 80 -16.09 -2.54 7.55
N THR A 81 -15.74 -1.37 7.03
CA THR A 81 -16.60 -0.64 6.08
C THR A 81 -16.57 -1.18 4.65
N ALA A 82 -15.54 -1.97 4.29
CA ALA A 82 -15.52 -2.74 3.04
C ALA A 82 -16.00 -4.20 3.20
N LEU A 83 -16.17 -4.69 4.45
CA LEU A 83 -16.64 -6.05 4.75
C LEU A 83 -18.05 -6.08 5.38
N ASP A 84 -18.87 -5.05 5.20
CA ASP A 84 -20.30 -5.10 5.60
C ASP A 84 -21.15 -6.07 4.74
N LYS A 85 -20.54 -6.95 3.94
CA LYS A 85 -21.25 -8.07 3.28
C LYS A 85 -20.56 -9.41 3.24
N ILE A 86 -19.31 -9.56 3.66
CA ILE A 86 -18.65 -10.88 3.60
C ILE A 86 -17.79 -11.05 4.86
N ARG A 87 -18.24 -11.92 5.78
CA ARG A 87 -17.46 -12.57 6.85
C ARG A 87 -17.58 -12.04 8.29
N LEU A 88 -18.68 -11.37 8.66
CA LEU A 88 -19.20 -11.38 10.05
C LEU A 88 -20.33 -12.42 10.27
N LEU A 89 -20.44 -13.41 9.38
CA LEU A 89 -21.10 -14.68 9.70
C LEU A 89 -20.02 -15.73 9.95
N LYS A 90 -19.51 -15.73 11.18
CA LYS A 90 -19.11 -16.97 11.84
C LYS A 90 -19.78 -16.95 13.21
N ALA A 91 -20.91 -17.65 13.28
CA ALA A 91 -21.38 -18.29 14.49
C ALA A 91 -20.37 -19.34 14.96
#